data_AF-A0A3D0XBK1-F1
#
_entry.id   AF-A0A3D0XBK1-F1
#
_cell.length_a   1.000
_cell.length_b   1.000
_cell.length_c   1.000
_cell.angle_alpha   90.00
_cell.angle_beta   90.00
_cell.angle_gamma   90.00
#
_symmetry.space_group_name_H-M   'P 1'
#
loop_
_entity.id
_entity.type
_entity.pdbx_description
1 polymer ?
#
loop_
_entity_poly.entity_id
_entity_poly.type
_entity_poly.pdbx_seq_one_letter_code
_entity_poly.pdbx_strand_id
1 'polypeptide(L)'
;MAEVWNTFFTNGVISGLEVSTVSSGLSVSAGTAIVNGYWYKLDSAKTLTISSSASERTDTVVLRLNLGSEARNITVDYKSGTALATSGDIYEIALAQVTVAANSTTAKAVVDKRTASKVTGKADISSNELLSKLLEVSGSGSKLDSDLLDGQHGSYYSNYANLSNKPIRYGTSGPSSAVGNNGDIYIQY
;
A
#
# COMPACT_ATOMS: atom_id res chain seq x y z
N MET A 1 -14.95 20.85 6.21
CA MET A 1 -14.81 19.43 6.62
C MET A 1 -14.34 18.55 5.46
N ALA A 2 -15.00 18.60 4.28
CA ALA A 2 -14.58 17.79 3.12
C ALA A 2 -13.15 18.07 2.67
N GLU A 3 -12.73 19.35 2.65
CA GLU A 3 -11.35 19.74 2.32
C GLU A 3 -10.31 19.06 3.23
N VAL A 4 -10.60 18.94 4.53
CA VAL A 4 -9.74 18.25 5.50
C VAL A 4 -9.71 16.74 5.24
N TRP A 5 -10.85 16.11 4.97
CA TRP A 5 -10.85 14.68 4.67
C TRP A 5 -10.16 14.34 3.35
N ASN A 6 -10.22 15.23 2.36
CA ASN A 6 -9.56 15.04 1.07
C ASN A 6 -8.02 15.09 1.19
N THR A 7 -7.46 15.72 2.24
CA THR A 7 -6.02 15.65 2.50
C THR A 7 -5.59 14.34 3.16
N PHE A 8 -6.50 13.65 3.84
CA PHE A 8 -6.21 12.42 4.56
C PHE A 8 -6.62 11.15 3.81
N PHE A 9 -7.56 11.21 2.87
CA PHE A 9 -8.05 10.02 2.17
C PHE A 9 -8.19 10.28 0.67
N THR A 10 -7.76 9.32 -0.14
CA THR A 10 -7.98 9.33 -1.58
C THR A 10 -9.41 8.91 -1.91
N ASN A 11 -9.92 9.37 -3.05
CA ASN A 11 -11.19 8.89 -3.59
C ASN A 11 -11.19 7.36 -3.73
N GLY A 12 -12.30 6.73 -3.37
CA GLY A 12 -12.43 5.28 -3.50
C GLY A 12 -13.45 4.66 -2.55
N VAL A 13 -13.62 3.35 -2.70
CA VAL A 13 -14.46 2.52 -1.85
C VAL A 13 -13.70 2.15 -0.58
N ILE A 14 -14.36 2.26 0.56
CA ILE A 14 -13.80 1.83 1.86
C ILE A 14 -14.23 0.39 2.14
N SER A 15 -15.51 0.06 1.88
CA SER A 15 -16.04 -1.29 2.04
C SER A 15 -17.33 -1.46 1.21
N GLY A 16 -17.60 -2.67 0.74
CA GLY A 16 -18.84 -3.01 0.02
C GLY A 16 -18.98 -2.31 -1.34
N LEU A 17 -20.19 -1.87 -1.68
CA LEU A 17 -20.53 -1.24 -2.98
C LEU A 17 -20.24 -2.12 -4.19
N GLU A 18 -20.39 -3.43 -4.02
CA GLU A 18 -20.20 -4.43 -5.08
C GLU A 18 -21.35 -4.38 -6.07
N VAL A 19 -21.01 -4.36 -7.35
CA VAL A 19 -22.01 -4.37 -8.42
C VAL A 19 -22.22 -5.82 -8.87
N SER A 20 -23.47 -6.27 -8.79
CA SER A 20 -23.91 -7.60 -9.22
C SER A 20 -25.11 -7.48 -10.16
N THR A 21 -25.32 -8.52 -10.97
CA THR A 21 -26.48 -8.59 -11.86
C THR A 21 -27.70 -9.09 -11.12
N VAL A 22 -28.86 -8.51 -11.40
CA VAL A 22 -30.17 -9.00 -10.95
C VAL A 22 -31.10 -9.20 -12.15
N SER A 23 -32.26 -9.81 -11.93
CA SER A 23 -33.23 -10.14 -12.99
C SER A 23 -33.64 -8.94 -13.85
N SER A 24 -33.63 -7.73 -13.29
CA SER A 24 -34.02 -6.48 -13.97
C SER A 24 -32.99 -5.36 -13.81
N GLY A 25 -31.70 -5.66 -14.07
CA GLY A 25 -30.64 -4.65 -14.12
C GLY A 25 -29.46 -5.01 -13.22
N LEU A 26 -29.10 -4.10 -12.33
CA LEU A 26 -27.94 -4.24 -11.43
C LEU A 26 -28.34 -4.01 -9.98
N SER A 27 -27.62 -4.62 -9.06
CA SER A 27 -27.69 -4.33 -7.63
C SER A 27 -26.32 -3.93 -7.13
N VAL A 28 -26.27 -2.83 -6.38
CA VAL A 28 -25.07 -2.37 -5.68
C VAL A 28 -25.25 -2.67 -4.21
N SER A 29 -24.36 -3.49 -3.63
CA SER A 29 -24.45 -3.87 -2.22
C SER A 29 -24.26 -2.68 -1.28
N ALA A 30 -24.75 -2.80 -0.04
CA ALA A 30 -24.48 -1.83 1.01
C ALA A 30 -22.96 -1.60 1.18
N GLY A 31 -22.57 -0.40 1.58
CA GLY A 31 -21.15 -0.06 1.69
C GLY A 31 -20.87 1.41 1.89
N THR A 32 -19.59 1.76 1.89
CA THR A 32 -19.09 3.10 2.16
C THR A 32 -17.97 3.48 1.20
N ALA A 33 -17.88 4.77 0.91
CA ALA A 33 -16.87 5.33 0.03
C ALA A 33 -16.59 6.77 0.41
N ILE A 34 -15.49 7.30 -0.14
CA ILE A 34 -15.19 8.72 -0.10
C ILE A 34 -14.98 9.25 -1.52
N VAL A 35 -15.57 10.41 -1.81
CA VAL A 35 -15.42 11.11 -3.09
C VAL A 35 -15.16 12.58 -2.82
N ASN A 36 -14.03 13.08 -3.26
CA ASN A 36 -13.54 14.44 -3.07
C ASN A 36 -13.66 14.92 -1.60
N GLY A 37 -13.28 14.04 -0.65
CA GLY A 37 -13.39 14.30 0.79
C GLY A 37 -14.80 14.18 1.40
N TYR A 38 -15.83 13.92 0.60
CA TYR A 38 -17.18 13.68 1.10
C TYR A 38 -17.44 12.19 1.31
N TRP A 39 -17.96 11.85 2.48
CA TRP A 39 -18.31 10.49 2.85
C TRP A 39 -19.64 10.07 2.26
N TYR A 40 -19.70 8.84 1.79
CA TYR A 40 -20.91 8.18 1.32
C TYR A 40 -21.15 6.90 2.10
N LYS A 41 -22.41 6.63 2.44
CA LYS A 41 -22.87 5.38 3.01
C LYS A 41 -24.15 4.96 2.30
N LEU A 42 -24.19 3.70 1.90
CA LEU A 42 -25.37 3.02 1.41
C LEU A 42 -25.74 1.93 2.44
N ASP A 43 -26.84 2.12 3.16
CA ASP A 43 -27.23 1.22 4.26
C ASP A 43 -27.84 -0.10 3.78
N SER A 44 -28.39 -0.14 2.56
CA SER A 44 -28.98 -1.33 1.97
C SER A 44 -28.73 -1.36 0.47
N ALA A 45 -28.78 -2.54 -0.14
CA ALA A 45 -28.50 -2.69 -1.56
C ALA A 45 -29.41 -1.80 -2.42
N LYS A 46 -28.82 -1.08 -3.39
CA LYS A 46 -29.54 -0.22 -4.33
C LYS A 46 -29.67 -0.91 -5.68
N THR A 47 -30.88 -1.03 -6.18
CA THR A 47 -31.12 -1.50 -7.55
C THR A 47 -30.99 -0.37 -8.55
N LEU A 48 -30.39 -0.66 -9.70
CA LEU A 48 -30.22 0.24 -10.83
C LEU A 48 -30.81 -0.40 -12.08
N THR A 49 -31.50 0.41 -12.87
CA THR A 49 -32.06 -0.02 -14.14
C THR A 49 -31.07 0.21 -15.28
N ILE A 50 -31.04 -0.72 -16.23
CA ILE A 50 -30.28 -0.60 -17.47
C ILE A 50 -31.27 -0.25 -18.59
N SER A 51 -31.03 0.83 -19.31
CA SER A 51 -31.79 1.17 -20.51
C SER A 51 -31.30 0.35 -21.69
N SER A 52 -32.22 -0.17 -22.52
CA SER A 52 -31.83 -0.82 -23.77
C SER A 52 -31.30 0.17 -24.80
N SER A 53 -30.51 -0.34 -25.74
CA SER A 53 -29.92 0.41 -26.85
C SER A 53 -29.87 -0.49 -28.07
N ALA A 54 -29.99 0.08 -29.27
CA ALA A 54 -29.95 -0.70 -30.52
C ALA A 54 -28.59 -1.38 -30.79
N SER A 55 -27.53 -0.96 -30.11
CA SER A 55 -26.18 -1.50 -30.25
C SER A 55 -25.61 -1.95 -28.90
N GLU A 56 -24.72 -2.96 -28.95
CA GLU A 56 -23.93 -3.36 -27.79
C GLU A 56 -23.03 -2.21 -27.36
N ARG A 57 -22.94 -1.98 -26.04
CA ARG A 57 -22.16 -0.90 -25.46
C ARG A 57 -21.54 -1.29 -24.12
N THR A 58 -20.51 -0.55 -23.74
CA THR A 58 -19.90 -0.63 -22.42
C THR A 58 -20.23 0.63 -21.65
N ASP A 59 -20.90 0.43 -20.52
CA ASP A 59 -21.39 1.47 -19.63
C ASP A 59 -20.71 1.37 -18.27
N THR A 60 -21.00 2.32 -17.38
CA THR A 60 -20.35 2.39 -16.06
C THR A 60 -21.38 2.62 -14.96
N VAL A 61 -21.26 1.85 -13.89
CA VAL A 61 -21.88 2.20 -12.61
C VAL A 61 -20.90 3.09 -11.86
N VAL A 62 -21.34 4.29 -11.55
CA VAL A 62 -20.52 5.31 -10.89
C VAL A 62 -21.09 5.67 -9.53
N LEU A 63 -20.21 6.02 -8.60
CA LEU A 63 -20.59 6.84 -7.46
C LEU A 63 -20.30 8.29 -7.84
N ARG A 64 -21.37 9.09 -7.98
CA ARG A 64 -21.35 10.47 -8.45
C ARG A 64 -21.57 11.41 -7.27
N LEU A 65 -20.60 12.25 -6.99
CA LEU A 65 -20.77 13.45 -6.19
C LEU A 65 -21.14 14.61 -7.12
N ASN A 66 -22.27 15.26 -6.84
CA ASN A 66 -22.67 16.52 -7.45
C ASN A 66 -22.53 17.64 -6.40
N LEU A 67 -21.79 18.69 -6.73
CA LEU A 67 -21.54 19.87 -5.91
C LEU A 67 -22.26 21.13 -6.43
N GLY A 68 -23.06 20.98 -7.49
CA GLY A 68 -23.79 22.08 -8.10
C GLY A 68 -24.74 22.79 -7.13
N SER A 69 -25.05 24.05 -7.44
CA SER A 69 -25.77 24.97 -6.56
C SER A 69 -27.15 24.49 -6.12
N GLU A 70 -27.81 23.67 -6.93
CA GLU A 70 -29.20 23.25 -6.71
C GLU A 70 -29.35 22.00 -5.83
N ALA A 71 -28.32 21.15 -5.75
CA ALA A 71 -28.33 19.96 -4.88
C ALA A 71 -26.92 19.37 -4.71
N ARG A 72 -26.40 19.44 -3.48
CA ARG A 72 -25.16 18.73 -3.10
C ARG A 72 -25.51 17.31 -2.67
N ASN A 73 -25.25 16.33 -3.52
CA ASN A 73 -25.58 14.94 -3.23
C ASN A 73 -24.50 13.98 -3.69
N ILE A 74 -24.50 12.78 -3.11
CA ILE A 74 -23.73 11.65 -3.62
C ILE A 74 -24.71 10.53 -3.94
N THR A 75 -24.68 10.05 -5.17
CA THR A 75 -25.58 9.03 -5.67
C THR A 75 -24.82 7.93 -6.38
N VAL A 76 -25.26 6.69 -6.20
CA VAL A 76 -24.86 5.58 -7.05
C VAL A 76 -25.76 5.60 -8.28
N ASP A 77 -25.18 5.79 -9.46
CA ASP A 77 -25.91 5.92 -10.73
C ASP A 77 -25.34 4.99 -11.80
N TYR A 78 -26.22 4.52 -12.68
CA TYR A 78 -25.83 3.88 -13.92
C TYR A 78 -25.73 4.94 -15.02
N LYS A 79 -24.60 4.94 -15.72
CA LYS A 79 -24.24 5.92 -16.75
C LYS A 79 -23.85 5.19 -18.02
N SER A 80 -24.43 5.59 -19.15
CA SER A 80 -24.00 5.07 -20.44
C SER A 80 -22.60 5.57 -20.80
N GLY A 81 -21.75 4.70 -21.34
CA GLY A 81 -20.34 4.96 -21.64
C GLY A 81 -19.39 4.82 -20.45
N THR A 82 -18.11 5.10 -20.70
CA THR A 82 -17.00 4.82 -19.77
C THR A 82 -16.28 6.04 -19.20
N ALA A 83 -16.54 7.23 -19.75
CA ALA A 83 -15.89 8.45 -19.29
C ALA A 83 -16.36 8.81 -17.87
N LEU A 84 -15.43 9.22 -17.01
CA LEU A 84 -15.72 9.72 -15.66
C LEU A 84 -15.54 11.24 -15.63
N ALA A 85 -16.44 11.94 -14.95
CA ALA A 85 -16.23 13.35 -14.60
C ALA A 85 -15.38 13.44 -13.33
N THR A 86 -14.27 14.18 -13.36
CA THR A 86 -13.34 14.29 -12.22
C THR A 86 -12.98 15.72 -11.87
N SER A 87 -13.78 16.69 -12.32
CA SER A 87 -13.48 18.12 -12.20
C SER A 87 -14.74 18.98 -12.28
N GLY A 88 -14.66 20.20 -11.78
CA GLY A 88 -15.79 21.12 -11.71
C GLY A 88 -16.75 20.70 -10.59
N ASP A 89 -18.05 20.68 -10.89
CA ASP A 89 -19.09 20.36 -9.90
C ASP A 89 -19.40 18.86 -9.81
N ILE A 90 -18.88 18.03 -10.72
CA ILE A 90 -19.16 16.59 -10.75
C ILE A 90 -17.86 15.80 -10.58
N TYR A 91 -17.86 14.92 -9.58
CA TYR A 91 -16.80 13.94 -9.34
C TYR A 91 -17.40 12.54 -9.35
N GLU A 92 -16.85 11.66 -10.16
CA GLU A 92 -17.28 10.28 -10.34
C GLU A 92 -16.12 9.34 -10.07
N ILE A 93 -16.39 8.30 -9.29
CA ILE A 93 -15.54 7.10 -9.25
C ILE A 93 -16.30 5.94 -9.87
N ALA A 94 -15.59 5.08 -10.61
CA ALA A 94 -16.19 3.87 -11.16
C ALA A 94 -16.33 2.80 -10.08
N LEU A 95 -17.50 2.17 -10.00
CA LEU A 95 -17.71 0.95 -9.23
C LEU A 95 -17.58 -0.27 -10.13
N ALA A 96 -18.20 -0.26 -11.31
CA ALA A 96 -18.06 -1.34 -12.28
C ALA A 96 -18.27 -0.85 -13.72
N GLN A 97 -17.67 -1.57 -14.66
CA GLN A 97 -18.02 -1.48 -16.07
C GLN A 97 -18.96 -2.61 -16.46
N VAL A 98 -19.98 -2.27 -17.25
CA VAL A 98 -21.07 -3.15 -17.59
C VAL A 98 -21.18 -3.24 -19.09
N THR A 99 -21.04 -4.44 -19.64
CA THR A 99 -21.32 -4.67 -21.06
C THR A 99 -22.80 -5.02 -21.20
N VAL A 100 -23.50 -4.32 -22.08
CA VAL A 100 -24.94 -4.53 -22.34
C VAL A 100 -25.11 -4.86 -23.81
N ALA A 101 -25.72 -6.01 -24.11
CA ALA A 101 -26.02 -6.41 -25.48
C ALA A 101 -27.07 -5.50 -26.13
N ALA A 102 -27.11 -5.48 -27.46
CA ALA A 102 -28.16 -4.77 -28.20
C ALA A 102 -29.56 -5.23 -27.76
N ASN A 103 -30.46 -4.26 -27.56
CA ASN A 103 -31.84 -4.42 -27.12
C ASN A 103 -32.01 -5.16 -25.77
N SER A 104 -30.96 -5.19 -24.94
CA SER A 104 -30.99 -5.79 -23.61
C SER A 104 -31.19 -4.77 -22.50
N THR A 105 -31.88 -5.18 -21.43
CA THR A 105 -31.97 -4.46 -20.15
C THR A 105 -31.24 -5.17 -19.02
N THR A 106 -30.47 -6.21 -19.36
CA THR A 106 -29.61 -6.95 -18.43
C THR A 106 -28.15 -6.85 -18.85
N ALA A 107 -27.27 -6.90 -17.86
CA ALA A 107 -25.84 -6.91 -18.10
C ALA A 107 -25.41 -8.26 -18.70
N LYS A 108 -24.69 -8.21 -19.82
CA LYS A 108 -23.99 -9.34 -20.42
C LYS A 108 -22.73 -9.70 -19.62
N ALA A 109 -22.03 -8.69 -19.10
CA ALA A 109 -20.86 -8.85 -18.24
C ALA A 109 -20.71 -7.67 -17.29
N VAL A 110 -20.18 -7.91 -16.10
CA VAL A 110 -19.84 -6.88 -15.11
C VAL A 110 -18.38 -7.06 -14.71
N VAL A 111 -17.58 -6.01 -14.88
CA VAL A 111 -16.17 -5.97 -14.51
C VAL A 111 -16.01 -4.98 -13.36
N ASP A 112 -15.50 -5.45 -12.24
CA ASP A 112 -15.22 -4.60 -11.08
C ASP A 112 -14.16 -3.55 -11.44
N LYS A 113 -14.43 -2.30 -11.08
CA LYS A 113 -13.53 -1.14 -11.27
C LYS A 113 -13.34 -0.33 -10.00
N ARG A 114 -13.81 -0.83 -8.85
CA ARG A 114 -13.62 -0.17 -7.56
C ARG A 114 -12.13 -0.03 -7.26
N THR A 115 -11.73 1.18 -6.87
CA THR A 115 -10.44 1.43 -6.25
C THR A 115 -10.65 1.62 -4.76
N ALA A 116 -9.81 0.97 -3.94
CA ALA A 116 -9.86 1.18 -2.50
C ALA A 116 -9.48 2.63 -2.16
N SER A 117 -10.22 3.27 -1.26
CA SER A 117 -9.77 4.50 -0.62
C SER A 117 -8.57 4.22 0.26
N LYS A 118 -7.57 5.10 0.20
CA LYS A 118 -6.30 4.96 0.90
C LYS A 118 -6.08 6.18 1.77
N VAL A 119 -5.38 6.01 2.89
CA VAL A 119 -4.94 7.15 3.70
C VAL A 119 -3.81 7.88 2.97
N THR A 120 -4.07 9.10 2.52
CA THR A 120 -3.07 9.98 1.89
C THR A 120 -1.93 10.25 2.86
N GLY A 121 -0.69 10.10 2.40
CA GLY A 121 0.52 10.24 3.22
C GLY A 121 0.84 9.06 4.14
N LYS A 122 -0.01 8.01 4.18
CA LYS A 122 0.25 6.78 4.96
C LYS A 122 0.02 5.48 4.19
N ALA A 123 -0.39 5.52 2.92
CA ALA A 123 -0.73 4.31 2.17
C ALA A 123 0.40 3.89 1.22
N ASP A 124 0.85 2.65 1.46
CA ASP A 124 1.89 1.92 0.75
C ASP A 124 3.28 2.50 0.96
N ILE A 125 3.78 2.44 2.20
CA ILE A 125 5.23 2.39 2.39
C ILE A 125 5.67 1.12 1.65
N SER A 126 6.14 1.29 0.43
CA SER A 126 6.52 0.16 -0.41
C SER A 126 7.66 -0.59 0.26
N SER A 127 7.93 -1.84 -0.13
CA SER A 127 9.07 -2.57 0.43
C SER A 127 10.39 -1.80 0.25
N ASN A 128 10.52 -1.00 -0.82
CA ASN A 128 11.70 -0.16 -1.04
C ASN A 128 11.74 1.08 -0.12
N GLU A 129 10.58 1.66 0.21
CA GLU A 129 10.49 2.82 1.08
C GLU A 129 10.66 2.39 2.54
N LEU A 130 10.14 1.22 2.91
CA LEU A 130 10.39 0.58 4.21
C LEU A 130 11.88 0.28 4.37
N LEU A 131 12.50 -0.33 3.35
CA LEU A 131 13.92 -0.61 3.37
C LEU A 131 14.75 0.67 3.49
N SER A 132 14.40 1.73 2.75
CA SER A 132 15.11 3.01 2.78
C SER A 132 14.97 3.69 4.15
N LYS A 133 13.76 3.73 4.71
CA LYS A 133 13.50 4.28 6.06
C LYS A 133 14.21 3.47 7.15
N LEU A 134 14.30 2.15 7.00
CA LEU A 134 15.01 1.30 7.94
C LEU A 134 16.52 1.55 7.90
N LEU A 135 17.09 1.70 6.70
CA LEU A 135 18.48 2.05 6.45
C LEU A 135 18.88 3.39 7.07
N GLU A 136 17.99 4.37 6.98
CA GLU A 136 18.22 5.73 7.46
C GLU A 136 18.43 5.79 8.98
N VAL A 137 17.70 4.95 9.74
CA VAL A 137 17.72 4.96 11.22
C VAL A 137 18.91 4.18 11.81
N SER A 138 19.57 3.29 11.05
CA SER A 138 20.45 2.24 11.60
C SER A 138 21.97 2.52 11.58
N GLY A 139 22.41 3.74 11.24
CA GLY A 139 23.81 4.14 11.48
C GLY A 139 24.88 3.39 10.66
N SER A 140 26.15 3.80 10.80
CA SER A 140 27.00 4.06 9.60
C SER A 140 27.24 2.87 8.66
N GLY A 141 26.39 2.85 7.62
CA GLY A 141 26.43 2.02 6.40
C GLY A 141 25.06 1.48 5.99
N SER A 142 24.25 1.05 6.97
CA SER A 142 22.88 0.49 6.88
C SER A 142 22.61 -0.38 8.10
N LYS A 143 23.64 -1.12 8.52
CA LYS A 143 23.86 -1.75 9.83
C LYS A 143 22.62 -2.05 10.68
N LEU A 144 21.71 -2.88 10.20
CA LEU A 144 21.00 -3.81 11.08
C LEU A 144 21.99 -4.84 11.66
N ASP A 145 23.02 -4.35 12.33
CA ASP A 145 24.14 -5.12 12.86
C ASP A 145 23.85 -5.38 14.34
N SER A 146 22.82 -6.19 14.59
CA SER A 146 22.41 -6.57 15.95
C SER A 146 23.52 -7.29 16.75
N ASP A 147 24.64 -7.64 16.12
CA ASP A 147 25.69 -8.50 16.67
C ASP A 147 27.11 -7.87 16.66
N LEU A 148 27.29 -6.64 16.18
CA LEU A 148 28.60 -6.00 16.19
C LEU A 148 28.87 -5.31 17.54
N LEU A 149 29.86 -5.82 18.26
CA LEU A 149 30.45 -5.16 19.42
C LEU A 149 31.65 -4.32 18.94
N ASP A 150 31.75 -3.06 19.37
CA ASP A 150 32.82 -2.11 19.01
C ASP A 150 33.13 -2.00 17.49
N GLY A 151 32.13 -2.26 16.65
CA GLY A 151 32.26 -2.23 15.19
C GLY A 151 32.95 -3.47 14.58
N GLN A 152 33.09 -4.56 15.33
CA GLN A 152 33.78 -5.78 14.90
C GLN A 152 32.86 -7.02 14.93
N HIS A 153 32.99 -7.88 13.91
CA HIS A 153 32.25 -9.13 13.80
C HIS A 153 32.77 -10.16 14.80
N GLY A 154 31.97 -11.14 15.23
CA GLY A 154 32.39 -12.15 16.23
C GLY A 154 33.71 -12.89 15.91
N SER A 155 34.08 -13.00 14.63
CA SER A 155 35.36 -13.57 14.18
C SER A 155 36.57 -12.73 14.56
N TYR A 156 36.41 -11.42 14.72
CA TYR A 156 37.47 -10.52 15.19
C TYR A 156 37.96 -10.94 16.57
N TYR A 157 37.03 -11.25 17.48
CA TYR A 157 37.30 -11.69 18.84
C TYR A 157 37.76 -13.15 18.94
N SER A 158 37.61 -13.92 17.85
CA SER A 158 38.15 -15.28 17.75
C SER A 158 39.65 -15.30 17.39
N ASN A 159 40.18 -14.21 16.83
CA ASN A 159 41.59 -14.11 16.46
C ASN A 159 42.41 -13.48 17.58
N TYR A 160 43.27 -14.29 18.21
CA TYR A 160 44.16 -13.87 19.29
C TYR A 160 45.05 -12.66 18.96
N ALA A 161 45.43 -12.48 17.68
CA ALA A 161 46.23 -11.33 17.25
C ALA A 161 45.50 -9.99 17.46
N ASN A 162 44.17 -9.99 17.36
CA ASN A 162 43.32 -8.81 17.44
C ASN A 162 43.00 -8.38 18.89
N LEU A 163 43.34 -9.20 19.89
CA LEU A 163 43.10 -8.89 21.29
C LEU A 163 44.26 -8.10 21.90
N SER A 164 43.91 -7.06 22.66
CA SER A 164 44.84 -6.32 23.54
C SER A 164 45.01 -7.04 24.88
N ASN A 165 46.08 -6.74 25.62
CA ASN A 165 46.34 -7.27 26.97
C ASN A 165 46.36 -8.82 27.04
N LYS A 166 46.97 -9.44 26.03
CA LYS A 166 47.21 -10.89 25.98
C LYS A 166 48.00 -11.37 27.22
N PRO A 167 47.61 -12.51 27.84
CA PRO A 167 48.42 -13.14 28.87
C PRO A 167 49.83 -13.49 28.34
N ILE A 168 50.86 -13.24 29.14
CA ILE A 168 52.24 -13.63 28.84
C ILE A 168 52.32 -15.16 28.73
N ARG A 169 52.93 -15.70 27.67
CA ARG A 169 53.13 -17.14 27.53
C ARG A 169 54.41 -17.57 28.24
N TYR A 170 54.28 -18.53 29.16
CA TYR A 170 55.41 -19.18 29.84
C TYR A 170 55.79 -20.45 29.09
N GLY A 171 57.07 -20.60 28.75
CA GLY A 171 57.57 -21.80 28.07
C GLY A 171 59.09 -21.92 28.09
N THR A 172 59.57 -23.14 27.86
CA THR A 172 61.00 -23.50 27.85
C THR A 172 61.60 -23.55 26.44
N SER A 173 60.77 -23.48 25.40
CA SER A 173 61.20 -23.44 24.00
C SER A 173 61.36 -22.00 23.53
N GLY A 174 62.49 -21.65 22.91
CA GLY A 174 62.77 -20.28 22.44
C GLY A 174 61.75 -19.77 21.41
N PRO A 175 61.57 -18.43 21.29
CA PRO A 175 60.60 -17.83 20.38
C PRO A 175 60.90 -18.23 18.93
N SER A 176 59.87 -18.67 18.20
CA SER A 176 59.91 -18.66 16.73
C SER A 176 59.22 -17.40 16.22
N SER A 177 59.60 -16.94 15.04
CA SER A 177 59.04 -15.75 14.37
C SER A 177 57.52 -15.81 14.18
N ALA A 178 56.90 -16.97 14.39
CA ALA A 178 55.45 -17.17 14.30
C ALA A 178 54.71 -17.14 15.65
N VAL A 179 55.42 -17.23 16.79
CA VAL A 179 54.78 -17.41 18.12
C VAL A 179 55.23 -16.42 19.20
N GLY A 180 56.30 -15.65 18.99
CA GLY A 180 56.77 -14.69 20.00
C GLY A 180 57.03 -13.31 19.42
N ASN A 181 56.26 -12.32 19.84
CA ASN A 181 56.60 -10.91 19.70
C ASN A 181 56.50 -10.27 21.10
N ASN A 182 57.53 -9.51 21.47
CA ASN A 182 57.69 -8.70 22.69
C ASN A 182 56.73 -8.98 23.87
N GLY A 183 57.24 -9.69 24.88
CA GLY A 183 56.56 -9.89 26.16
C GLY A 183 56.68 -11.30 26.75
N ASP A 184 57.08 -12.27 25.94
CA ASP A 184 57.26 -13.66 26.39
C ASP A 184 58.53 -13.81 27.24
N ILE A 185 58.39 -14.40 28.43
CA ILE A 185 59.49 -14.67 29.37
C ILE A 185 59.92 -16.13 29.17
N TYR A 186 61.14 -16.32 28.66
CA TYR A 186 61.75 -17.64 28.50
C TYR A 186 62.69 -17.91 29.67
N ILE A 187 62.47 -19.03 30.37
CA ILE A 187 63.39 -19.52 31.39
C ILE A 187 64.27 -20.59 30.74
N GLN A 188 65.56 -20.29 30.54
CA GLN A 188 66.56 -21.30 30.23
C GLN A 188 66.99 -21.96 31.54
N TYR A 189 66.87 -23.29 31.61
CA TYR A 189 67.51 -24.08 32.65
C TYR A 189 69.00 -24.26 32.35
#